data_AF-A0AAJ6QNI8-F1
#
_entry.id   AF-A0AAJ6QNI8-F1
#
_cell.length_a   1.000
_cell.length_b   1.000
_cell.length_c   1.000
_cell.angle_alpha   90.00
_cell.angle_beta   90.00
_cell.angle_gamma   90.00
#
_symmetry.space_group_name_H-M   'P 1'
#
loop_
_entity.id
_entity.type
_entity.pdbx_description
1 polymer ?
#
loop_
_entity_poly.entity_id
_entity_poly.type
_entity_poly.pdbx_seq_one_letter_code
_entity_poly.pdbx_strand_id
1 'polypeptide(L)'
;MDVVFDPRIAGSLLGHFAAAVNGTSVAQGTSFLASSKGKRIFREGIDVIDDPTRPGGLASRLFDGEGVRPRRLPLTEGGILANWLLDQTSANQLGLTNNGCARRAPGGTPSPSSSNLYLDGGKHTPEELISDIKEGVYITEMIGSTINMLTGDYSRGASGFMIRNGQIAEPVAGLTVAGQLSDMFKNMFAANDLLFRRSINAPTLRIADLMVAGE
;
A
#
# COMPACT_ATOMS: atom_id res chain seq x y z
N MET A 1 4.14 18.93 4.24
CA MET A 1 3.80 19.36 2.86
C MET A 1 2.92 18.30 2.22
N ASP A 2 1.99 18.69 1.35
CA ASP A 2 1.19 17.74 0.56
C ASP A 2 2.04 17.09 -0.53
N VAL A 3 1.91 15.78 -0.64
CA VAL A 3 2.59 14.98 -1.66
C VAL A 3 1.55 14.13 -2.38
N VAL A 4 1.56 14.20 -3.71
CA VAL A 4 0.71 13.40 -4.58
C VAL A 4 1.59 12.40 -5.30
N PHE A 5 1.19 11.12 -5.30
CA PHE A 5 1.92 10.02 -5.89
C PHE A 5 1.24 9.56 -7.17
N ASP A 6 1.99 9.53 -8.27
CA ASP A 6 1.58 8.88 -9.52
C ASP A 6 1.11 7.44 -9.25
N PRO A 7 0.08 6.93 -9.95
CA PRO A 7 -0.45 5.57 -9.72
C PRO A 7 0.62 4.47 -9.72
N ARG A 8 1.67 4.61 -10.55
CA ARG A 8 2.77 3.62 -10.61
C ARG A 8 3.60 3.62 -9.33
N ILE A 9 3.77 4.79 -8.72
CA ILE A 9 4.55 4.99 -7.50
C ILE A 9 3.71 4.66 -6.27
N ALA A 10 2.43 5.06 -6.27
CA ALA A 10 1.45 4.76 -5.24
C ALA A 10 1.37 3.25 -4.90
N GLY A 11 1.48 2.38 -5.91
CA GLY A 11 1.52 0.94 -5.71
C GLY A 11 2.66 0.46 -4.77
N SER A 12 3.76 1.21 -4.66
CA SER A 12 4.84 0.85 -3.72
C SER A 12 4.46 1.05 -2.25
N LEU A 13 3.63 2.06 -1.94
CA LEU A 13 3.07 2.24 -0.60
C LEU A 13 2.19 1.04 -0.20
N LEU A 14 1.42 0.52 -1.17
CA LEU A 14 0.60 -0.67 -0.97
C LEU A 14 1.46 -1.94 -0.81
N GLY A 15 2.64 -1.98 -1.44
CA GLY A 15 3.65 -3.01 -1.19
C GLY A 15 4.16 -2.99 0.26
N HIS A 16 4.40 -1.81 0.83
CA HIS A 16 4.77 -1.67 2.25
C HIS A 16 3.60 -2.06 3.18
N PHE A 17 2.37 -1.69 2.81
CA PHE A 17 1.19 -2.16 3.51
C PHE A 17 1.08 -3.69 3.50
N ALA A 18 1.27 -4.34 2.35
CA ALA A 18 1.26 -5.81 2.23
C ALA A 18 2.32 -6.48 3.11
N ALA A 19 3.51 -5.89 3.22
CA ALA A 19 4.54 -6.35 4.14
C ALA A 19 4.11 -6.18 5.61
N ALA A 20 3.44 -5.08 5.96
CA ALA A 20 2.97 -4.82 7.31
C ALA A 20 1.82 -5.76 7.73
N VAL A 21 0.97 -6.19 6.80
CA VAL A 21 -0.12 -7.15 7.07
C VAL A 21 0.29 -8.61 6.81
N ASN A 22 1.57 -8.87 6.57
CA ASN A 22 2.10 -10.21 6.40
C ASN A 22 1.97 -11.01 7.71
N GLY A 23 1.31 -12.16 7.65
CA GLY A 23 1.04 -13.01 8.80
C GLY A 23 2.29 -13.40 9.58
N THR A 24 3.41 -13.67 8.90
CA THR A 24 4.68 -13.99 9.55
C THR A 24 5.21 -12.79 10.34
N SER A 25 5.22 -11.60 9.74
CA SER A 25 5.66 -10.37 10.41
C SER A 25 4.77 -10.01 11.60
N VAL A 26 3.46 -10.21 11.48
CA VAL A 26 2.50 -9.98 12.57
C VAL A 26 2.70 -10.99 13.70
N ALA A 27 2.83 -12.28 13.39
CA ALA A 27 3.06 -13.33 14.39
C ALA A 27 4.38 -13.13 15.15
N GLN A 28 5.40 -12.59 14.50
CA GLN A 28 6.70 -12.29 15.11
C GLN A 28 6.76 -10.94 15.81
N GLY A 29 5.71 -10.10 15.72
CA GLY A 29 5.71 -8.75 16.29
C GLY A 29 6.67 -7.79 15.58
N THR A 30 7.05 -8.07 14.33
CA THR A 30 7.99 -7.25 13.53
C THR A 30 7.28 -6.29 12.56
N SER A 31 5.99 -6.08 12.77
CA SER A 31 5.16 -5.15 12.01
C SER A 31 4.61 -4.04 12.90
N PHE A 32 4.72 -2.79 12.43
CA PHE A 32 4.09 -1.63 13.05
C PHE A 32 2.54 -1.72 13.09
N LEU A 33 1.94 -2.61 12.29
CA LEU A 33 0.50 -2.88 12.30
C LEU A 33 0.09 -4.07 13.18
N ALA A 34 1.01 -4.79 13.83
CA ALA A 34 0.69 -6.04 14.54
C ALA A 34 -0.46 -5.90 15.57
N SER A 35 -0.57 -4.74 16.23
CA SER A 35 -1.63 -4.41 17.21
C SER A 35 -2.82 -3.64 16.64
N SER A 36 -2.95 -3.56 15.31
CA SER A 36 -3.92 -2.70 14.62
C SER A 36 -5.15 -3.44 14.07
N LYS A 37 -5.29 -4.75 14.32
CA LYS A 37 -6.48 -5.50 13.91
C LYS A 37 -7.76 -4.86 14.45
N GLY A 38 -8.76 -4.67 13.59
CA GLY A 38 -10.03 -4.05 13.96
C GLY A 38 -9.95 -2.54 14.22
N LYS A 39 -8.78 -1.91 14.04
CA LYS A 39 -8.61 -0.47 14.16
C LYS A 39 -8.66 0.20 12.78
N ARG A 40 -9.09 1.45 12.77
CA ARG A 40 -9.03 2.31 11.59
C ARG A 40 -7.57 2.69 11.30
N ILE A 41 -7.10 2.33 10.11
CA ILE A 41 -5.72 2.60 9.66
C ILE A 41 -5.68 3.46 8.39
N PHE A 42 -6.77 3.52 7.64
CA PHE A 42 -6.96 4.45 6.52
C PHE A 42 -8.13 5.39 6.80
N ARG A 43 -8.26 6.45 5.99
CA ARG A 43 -9.48 7.27 5.94
C ARG A 43 -10.70 6.40 5.63
N GLU A 44 -11.86 6.88 6.08
CA GLU A 44 -13.13 6.25 5.78
C GLU A 44 -13.34 6.11 4.26
N GLY A 45 -13.80 4.93 3.84
CA GLY A 45 -14.07 4.61 2.45
C GLY A 45 -12.87 4.11 1.65
N ILE A 46 -11.65 4.05 2.23
CA ILE A 46 -10.48 3.44 1.57
C ILE A 46 -10.41 1.95 1.90
N ASP A 47 -10.49 1.13 0.87
CA ASP A 47 -10.44 -0.32 0.98
C ASP A 47 -9.23 -0.89 0.24
N VAL A 48 -8.52 -1.80 0.88
CA VAL A 48 -7.42 -2.54 0.26
C VAL A 48 -7.82 -4.00 0.16
N ILE A 49 -7.77 -4.55 -1.04
CA ILE A 49 -8.26 -5.88 -1.36
C ILE A 49 -7.16 -6.67 -2.05
N ASP A 50 -6.97 -7.92 -1.62
CA ASP A 50 -6.18 -8.91 -2.34
C ASP A 50 -7.12 -9.89 -3.06
N ASP A 51 -7.03 -9.99 -4.39
CA ASP A 51 -7.92 -10.85 -5.18
C ASP A 51 -7.16 -11.77 -6.16
N PRO A 52 -6.86 -13.01 -5.76
CA PRO A 52 -6.19 -14.00 -6.60
C PRO A 52 -7.11 -14.59 -7.68
N THR A 53 -8.39 -14.25 -7.69
CA THR A 53 -9.40 -14.82 -8.60
C THR A 53 -9.72 -13.90 -9.78
N ARG A 54 -9.08 -12.72 -9.87
CA ARG A 54 -9.30 -11.75 -10.96
C ARG A 54 -8.97 -12.36 -12.32
N PRO A 55 -9.92 -12.39 -13.28
CA PRO A 55 -9.63 -12.82 -14.65
C PRO A 55 -8.53 -11.95 -15.27
N GLY A 56 -7.51 -12.59 -15.86
CA GLY A 56 -6.37 -11.89 -16.48
C GLY A 56 -5.44 -11.16 -15.50
N GLY A 57 -5.61 -11.32 -14.18
CA GLY A 57 -4.71 -10.75 -13.19
C GLY A 57 -3.32 -11.39 -13.24
N LEU A 58 -2.27 -10.57 -13.17
CA LEU A 58 -0.88 -11.02 -13.29
C LEU A 58 -0.44 -11.97 -12.16
N ALA A 59 -1.13 -11.94 -11.02
CA ALA A 59 -0.85 -12.80 -9.87
C ALA A 59 -2.05 -13.71 -9.51
N SER A 60 -2.98 -13.90 -10.46
CA SER A 60 -4.13 -14.79 -10.27
C SER A 60 -3.71 -16.25 -10.24
N ARG A 61 -4.39 -17.06 -9.42
CA ARG A 61 -4.07 -18.48 -9.21
C ARG A 61 -5.28 -19.26 -8.72
N LEU A 62 -5.37 -20.53 -9.12
CA LEU A 62 -6.43 -21.45 -8.68
C LEU A 62 -6.20 -22.01 -7.26
N PHE A 63 -4.94 -22.15 -6.89
CA PHE A 63 -4.47 -22.61 -5.58
C PHE A 63 -3.27 -21.78 -5.17
N ASP A 64 -3.07 -21.63 -3.87
CA ASP A 64 -1.91 -20.97 -3.29
C ASP A 64 -0.69 -21.92 -3.20
N GLY A 65 0.41 -21.46 -2.59
CA GLY A 65 1.66 -22.21 -2.44
C GLY A 65 1.59 -23.44 -1.53
N GLU A 66 0.44 -23.68 -0.89
CA GLU A 66 0.14 -24.79 0.02
C GLU A 66 -1.01 -25.67 -0.50
N GLY A 67 -1.59 -25.36 -1.67
CA GLY A 67 -2.71 -26.09 -2.26
C GLY A 67 -4.08 -25.63 -1.75
N VAL A 68 -4.15 -24.52 -1.00
CA VAL A 68 -5.40 -23.94 -0.52
C VAL A 68 -6.05 -23.13 -1.63
N ARG A 69 -7.37 -23.28 -1.81
CA ARG A 69 -8.13 -22.48 -2.77
C ARG A 69 -8.25 -21.04 -2.23
N PRO A 70 -7.67 -20.04 -2.92
CA PRO A 70 -7.69 -18.69 -2.41
C PRO A 70 -9.01 -18.00 -2.80
N ARG A 71 -9.32 -16.89 -2.12
CA ARG A 71 -10.52 -16.09 -2.35
C ARG A 71 -10.19 -14.61 -2.30
N ARG A 72 -11.07 -13.78 -2.87
CA ARG A 72 -11.03 -12.33 -2.65
C ARG A 72 -11.03 -12.04 -1.15
N LEU A 73 -10.02 -11.31 -0.69
CA LEU A 73 -9.75 -11.03 0.71
C LEU A 73 -9.68 -9.51 0.92
N PRO A 74 -10.68 -8.89 1.56
CA PRO A 74 -10.57 -7.51 1.99
C PRO A 74 -9.56 -7.43 3.13
N LEU A 75 -8.42 -6.76 2.91
CA LEU A 75 -7.46 -6.47 3.97
C LEU A 75 -7.97 -5.32 4.83
N THR A 76 -8.65 -4.35 4.23
CA THR A 76 -9.40 -3.32 4.96
C THR A 76 -10.84 -3.22 4.49
N GLU A 77 -11.71 -2.79 5.39
CA GLU A 77 -13.14 -2.54 5.14
C GLU A 77 -13.53 -1.19 5.77
N GLY A 78 -13.99 -0.24 4.95
CA GLY A 78 -14.23 1.14 5.35
C GLY A 78 -13.03 1.81 6.00
N GLY A 79 -11.80 1.43 5.64
CA GLY A 79 -10.55 1.89 6.25
C GLY A 79 -10.14 1.19 7.56
N ILE A 80 -10.89 0.18 8.01
CA ILE A 80 -10.59 -0.63 9.20
C ILE A 80 -9.81 -1.89 8.79
N LEU A 81 -8.74 -2.21 9.50
CA LEU A 81 -7.92 -3.39 9.23
C LEU A 81 -8.66 -4.69 9.58
N ALA A 82 -9.12 -5.41 8.55
CA ALA A 82 -10.00 -6.55 8.66
C ALA A 82 -9.24 -7.89 8.60
N ASN A 83 -8.26 -8.05 7.71
CA ASN A 83 -7.57 -9.33 7.47
C ASN A 83 -6.04 -9.22 7.42
N TRP A 84 -5.38 -10.35 7.70
CA TRP A 84 -3.95 -10.54 7.50
C TRP A 84 -3.75 -11.40 6.25
N LEU A 85 -2.60 -11.33 5.60
CA LEU A 85 -2.20 -12.33 4.61
C LEU A 85 -1.64 -13.53 5.38
N LEU A 86 -2.27 -14.70 5.29
CA LEU A 86 -1.87 -15.87 6.08
C LEU A 86 -1.45 -17.04 5.17
N ASP A 87 -0.43 -17.75 5.63
CA ASP A 87 -0.13 -19.14 5.27
C ASP A 87 -0.51 -20.06 6.45
N GLN A 88 -0.29 -21.37 6.33
CA GLN A 88 -0.64 -22.29 7.40
C GLN A 88 0.12 -22.03 8.71
N THR A 89 1.39 -21.65 8.60
CA THR A 89 2.27 -21.46 9.77
C THR A 89 1.86 -20.23 10.58
N SER A 90 1.74 -19.08 9.92
CA SER A 90 1.31 -17.83 10.55
C SER A 90 -0.13 -17.89 11.05
N ALA A 91 -1.02 -18.58 10.33
CA ALA A 91 -2.38 -18.84 10.81
C ALA A 91 -2.35 -19.57 12.16
N ASN A 92 -1.60 -20.66 12.27
CA ASN A 92 -1.47 -21.43 13.52
C ASN A 92 -0.88 -20.58 14.66
N GLN A 93 0.18 -19.80 14.40
CA GLN A 93 0.81 -18.94 15.40
C GLN A 93 -0.13 -17.85 15.93
N LEU A 94 -1.02 -17.34 15.07
CA LEU A 94 -1.99 -16.30 15.43
C LEU A 94 -3.33 -16.88 15.94
N GLY A 95 -3.51 -18.20 15.97
CA GLY A 95 -4.79 -18.84 16.30
C GLY A 95 -5.88 -18.55 15.27
N LEU A 96 -5.51 -18.35 14.00
CA LEU A 96 -6.39 -18.03 12.89
C LEU A 96 -6.45 -19.19 11.87
N THR A 97 -7.29 -19.02 10.85
CA THR A 97 -7.41 -19.99 9.73
C THR A 97 -6.65 -19.49 8.51
N ASN A 98 -5.97 -20.39 7.81
CA ASN A 98 -5.33 -20.12 6.53
C ASN A 98 -6.35 -19.56 5.53
N ASN A 99 -5.98 -18.49 4.82
CA ASN A 99 -6.86 -17.79 3.88
C ASN A 99 -6.38 -17.85 2.42
N GLY A 100 -5.42 -18.73 2.11
CA GLY A 100 -4.97 -18.96 0.73
C GLY A 100 -3.94 -17.94 0.23
N CYS A 101 -3.23 -17.26 1.15
CA CYS A 101 -2.25 -16.24 0.79
C CYS A 101 -0.82 -16.78 0.74
N ALA A 102 -0.60 -18.09 0.81
CA ALA A 102 0.76 -18.62 0.72
C ALA A 102 1.31 -18.49 -0.71
N ARG A 103 2.57 -18.08 -0.85
CA ARG A 103 3.32 -18.13 -2.11
C ARG A 103 4.61 -18.90 -1.89
N ARG A 104 4.96 -19.75 -2.84
CA ARG A 104 6.21 -20.49 -2.85
C ARG A 104 7.17 -19.88 -3.85
N ALA A 105 8.30 -19.37 -3.37
CA ALA A 105 9.41 -18.99 -4.23
C ALA A 105 10.13 -20.25 -4.76
N PRO A 106 10.80 -20.19 -5.93
CA PRO A 106 11.60 -21.31 -6.41
C PRO A 106 12.60 -21.79 -5.34
N GLY A 107 12.48 -23.05 -4.92
CA GLY A 107 13.35 -23.65 -3.90
C GLY A 107 13.10 -23.20 -2.45
N GLY A 108 12.10 -22.35 -2.19
CA GLY A 108 11.78 -21.84 -0.85
C GLY A 108 10.59 -22.54 -0.19
N THR A 109 10.46 -22.35 1.13
CA THR A 109 9.22 -22.68 1.86
C THR A 109 8.10 -21.70 1.47
N PRO A 110 6.82 -22.11 1.56
CA PRO A 110 5.71 -21.17 1.47
C PRO A 110 5.84 -20.06 2.52
N SER A 111 5.42 -18.86 2.16
CA SER A 111 5.25 -17.74 3.07
C SER A 111 4.06 -16.88 2.65
N PRO A 112 3.45 -16.09 3.55
CA PRO A 112 2.33 -15.25 3.20
C PRO A 112 2.75 -14.19 2.17
N SER A 113 1.92 -13.96 1.17
CA SER A 113 2.16 -12.99 0.10
C SER A 113 0.86 -12.55 -0.54
N SER A 114 0.79 -11.30 -0.97
CA SER A 114 -0.32 -10.82 -1.79
C SER A 114 -0.32 -11.46 -3.18
N SER A 115 -1.47 -11.36 -3.83
CA SER A 115 -1.72 -11.75 -5.21
C SER A 115 -1.98 -10.51 -6.06
N ASN A 116 -3.23 -10.28 -6.50
CA ASN A 116 -3.63 -9.02 -7.13
C ASN A 116 -4.15 -8.07 -6.07
N LEU A 117 -3.23 -7.30 -5.49
CA LEU A 117 -3.51 -6.31 -4.47
C LEU A 117 -3.92 -4.99 -5.11
N TYR A 118 -4.99 -4.37 -4.60
CA TYR A 118 -5.37 -3.05 -5.04
C TYR A 118 -6.01 -2.21 -3.95
N LEU A 119 -5.82 -0.90 -4.06
CA LEU A 119 -6.49 0.10 -3.25
C LEU A 119 -7.68 0.65 -4.04
N ASP A 120 -8.86 0.61 -3.43
CA ASP A 120 -10.13 1.08 -3.93
C ASP A 120 -10.67 2.20 -3.02
N GLY A 121 -11.70 2.91 -3.48
CA GLY A 121 -12.44 3.86 -2.65
C GLY A 121 -12.21 5.35 -2.94
N GLY A 122 -11.41 5.67 -3.96
CA GLY A 122 -11.25 7.05 -4.40
C GLY A 122 -12.45 7.54 -5.21
N LYS A 123 -12.97 8.73 -4.86
CA LYS A 123 -14.11 9.38 -5.54
C LYS A 123 -13.70 10.60 -6.35
N HIS A 124 -12.61 11.25 -5.93
CA HIS A 124 -12.11 12.47 -6.53
C HIS A 124 -11.30 12.18 -7.78
N THR A 125 -11.32 13.07 -8.76
CA THR A 125 -10.35 12.99 -9.86
C THR A 125 -8.95 13.35 -9.36
N PRO A 126 -7.88 12.94 -10.06
CA PRO A 126 -6.53 13.39 -9.75
C PRO A 126 -6.42 14.93 -9.68
N GLU A 127 -7.10 15.64 -10.58
CA GLU A 127 -7.11 17.11 -10.61
C GLU A 127 -7.79 17.69 -9.38
N GLU A 128 -8.92 17.12 -8.94
CA GLU A 128 -9.60 17.54 -7.72
C GLU A 128 -8.71 17.36 -6.48
N LEU A 129 -7.96 16.25 -6.41
CA LEU A 129 -7.00 16.00 -5.33
C LEU A 129 -5.84 16.98 -5.29
N ILE A 130 -5.50 17.56 -6.44
CA ILE A 130 -4.40 18.53 -6.57
C ILE A 130 -4.92 19.96 -6.32
N SER A 131 -6.16 20.26 -6.69
CA SER A 131 -6.70 21.62 -6.87
C SER A 131 -6.58 22.57 -5.65
N ASP A 132 -6.64 22.06 -4.43
CA ASP A 132 -6.55 22.82 -3.18
C ASP A 132 -5.12 22.90 -2.60
N ILE A 133 -4.14 22.25 -3.25
CA ILE A 133 -2.74 22.28 -2.82
C ILE A 133 -2.12 23.63 -3.22
N LYS A 134 -1.87 24.48 -2.22
CA LYS A 134 -1.13 25.75 -2.44
C LYS A 134 0.31 25.51 -2.87
N GLU A 135 0.99 24.61 -2.17
CA GLU A 135 2.36 24.19 -2.43
C GLU A 135 2.52 22.71 -2.05
N GLY A 136 3.02 21.91 -2.97
CA GLY A 136 3.22 20.49 -2.79
C GLY A 136 4.10 19.88 -3.87
N VAL A 137 4.20 18.55 -3.90
CA VAL A 137 4.98 17.83 -4.91
C VAL A 137 4.17 16.68 -5.49
N TYR A 138 4.15 16.56 -6.82
CA TYR A 138 3.67 15.41 -7.56
C TYR A 138 4.84 14.49 -7.89
N ILE A 139 4.91 13.32 -7.25
CA ILE A 139 6.00 12.35 -7.39
C ILE A 139 5.70 11.35 -8.51
N THR A 140 6.58 11.31 -9.50
CA THR A 140 6.52 10.34 -10.61
C THR A 140 7.59 9.26 -10.52
N GLU A 141 8.63 9.48 -9.72
CA GLU A 141 9.75 8.54 -9.53
C GLU A 141 10.19 8.49 -8.07
N MET A 142 10.57 7.30 -7.60
CA MET A 142 11.19 7.10 -6.29
C MET A 142 12.39 6.17 -6.39
N ILE A 143 13.47 6.53 -5.71
CA ILE A 143 14.76 5.83 -5.74
C ILE A 143 15.16 5.42 -4.33
N GLY A 144 15.61 4.17 -4.20
CA GLY A 144 15.98 3.56 -2.92
C GLY A 144 14.80 3.48 -1.96
N SER A 145 14.99 2.88 -0.80
CA SER A 145 14.04 2.97 0.29
C SER A 145 14.68 2.60 1.62
N THR A 146 14.54 3.49 2.61
CA THR A 146 14.87 3.21 4.01
C THR A 146 13.55 3.11 4.75
N ILE A 147 13.09 1.89 4.97
CA ILE A 147 11.82 1.62 5.66
C ILE A 147 12.09 0.69 6.82
N ASN A 148 11.63 1.08 8.00
CA ASN A 148 11.65 0.22 9.17
C ASN A 148 10.26 -0.36 9.38
N MET A 149 10.08 -1.66 9.12
CA MET A 149 8.77 -2.31 9.25
C MET A 149 8.31 -2.48 10.70
N LEU A 150 9.24 -2.42 11.67
CA LEU A 150 8.91 -2.51 13.09
C LEU A 150 8.30 -1.20 13.60
N THR A 151 8.90 -0.06 13.26
CA THR A 151 8.46 1.26 13.72
C THR A 151 7.48 1.91 12.77
N GLY A 152 7.61 1.68 11.46
CA GLY A 152 6.87 2.37 10.41
C GLY A 152 7.61 3.56 9.78
N ASP A 153 8.88 3.80 10.16
CA ASP A 153 9.66 4.91 9.61
C ASP A 153 9.84 4.73 8.10
N TYR A 154 9.58 5.79 7.34
CA TYR A 154 9.66 5.82 5.89
C TYR A 154 10.55 6.98 5.44
N SER A 155 11.52 6.69 4.57
CA SER A 155 12.33 7.69 3.89
C SER A 155 12.78 7.19 2.52
N ARG A 156 12.51 7.97 1.46
CA ARG A 156 12.88 7.63 0.08
C ARG A 156 13.30 8.86 -0.70
N GLY A 157 14.26 8.68 -1.62
CA GLY A 157 14.55 9.66 -2.65
C GLY A 157 13.41 9.73 -3.66
N ALA A 158 13.11 10.91 -4.17
CA ALA A 158 11.98 11.17 -5.05
C ALA A 158 12.31 12.22 -6.12
N SER A 159 11.60 12.14 -7.23
CA SER A 159 11.63 13.14 -8.31
C SER A 159 10.24 13.23 -8.96
N GLY A 160 9.94 14.39 -9.54
CA GLY A 160 8.63 14.68 -10.09
C GLY A 160 8.47 16.17 -10.41
N PHE A 161 7.37 16.76 -9.98
CA PHE A 161 7.01 18.14 -10.28
C PHE A 161 6.51 18.86 -9.04
N MET A 162 6.79 20.16 -8.94
CA MET A 162 6.14 21.02 -7.96
C MET A 162 4.66 21.16 -8.28
N ILE A 163 3.85 21.34 -7.23
CA ILE A 163 2.45 21.74 -7.31
C ILE A 163 2.36 23.17 -6.78
N ARG A 164 1.82 24.09 -7.59
CA ARG A 164 1.63 25.50 -7.24
C ARG A 164 0.17 25.87 -7.48
N ASN A 165 -0.53 26.31 -6.42
CA ASN A 165 -1.92 26.75 -6.50
C ASN A 165 -2.83 25.78 -7.28
N GLY A 166 -2.72 24.49 -7.00
CA GLY A 166 -3.53 23.46 -7.62
C GLY A 166 -3.12 23.04 -9.03
N GLN A 167 -1.93 23.42 -9.49
CA GLN A 167 -1.42 23.09 -10.83
C GLN A 167 -0.03 22.47 -10.77
N ILE A 168 0.22 21.49 -11.64
CA ILE A 168 1.57 20.96 -11.87
C ILE A 168 2.42 22.05 -12.50
N ALA A 169 3.59 22.29 -11.94
CA ALA A 169 4.48 23.38 -12.29
C ALA A 169 5.86 22.86 -12.73
N GLU A 170 6.95 23.40 -12.19
CA GLU A 170 8.31 23.07 -12.55
C GLU A 170 8.72 21.64 -12.15
N PRO A 171 9.58 20.95 -12.94
CA PRO A 171 10.15 19.67 -12.54
C PRO A 171 11.10 19.86 -11.35
N VAL A 172 11.14 18.85 -10.47
CA VAL A 172 11.99 18.83 -9.28
C VAL A 172 12.59 17.44 -9.09
N ALA A 173 13.84 17.38 -8.66
CA ALA A 173 14.58 16.13 -8.45
C ALA A 173 15.41 16.21 -7.16
N GLY A 174 15.99 15.08 -6.73
CA GLY A 174 16.84 15.05 -5.53
C GLY A 174 16.07 15.27 -4.22
N LEU A 175 14.74 15.16 -4.24
CA LEU A 175 13.92 15.26 -3.04
C LEU A 175 14.08 14.01 -2.17
N THR A 176 13.93 14.17 -0.87
CA THR A 176 13.76 13.10 0.11
C THR A 176 12.40 13.27 0.75
N VAL A 177 11.54 12.27 0.61
CA VAL A 177 10.22 12.24 1.24
C VAL A 177 10.28 11.29 2.43
N ALA A 178 9.97 11.82 3.61
CA ALA A 178 10.00 11.10 4.86
C ALA A 178 8.71 11.27 5.65
N GLY A 179 8.41 10.27 6.47
CA GLY A 179 7.23 10.25 7.33
C GLY A 179 7.07 8.93 8.07
N GLN A 180 5.93 8.79 8.73
CA GLN A 180 5.56 7.61 9.48
C GLN A 180 4.42 6.88 8.74
N LEU A 181 4.63 5.63 8.32
CA LEU A 181 3.66 4.89 7.48
C LEU A 181 2.26 4.81 8.10
N SER A 182 2.16 4.64 9.43
CA SER A 182 0.87 4.63 10.11
C SER A 182 0.09 5.94 9.97
N ASP A 183 0.79 7.06 9.92
CA ASP A 183 0.18 8.39 9.80
C ASP A 183 -0.07 8.73 8.33
N MET A 184 0.85 8.34 7.45
CA MET A 184 0.67 8.39 6.01
C MET A 184 -0.62 7.68 5.56
N PHE A 185 -0.87 6.46 6.05
CA PHE A 185 -2.07 5.70 5.73
C PHE A 185 -3.34 6.38 6.26
N LYS A 186 -3.32 6.88 7.51
CA LYS A 186 -4.47 7.59 8.10
C LYS A 186 -4.81 8.89 7.38
N ASN A 187 -3.82 9.56 6.81
CA ASN A 187 -3.97 10.85 6.15
C ASN A 187 -4.08 10.76 4.62
N MET A 188 -4.14 9.54 4.08
CA MET A 188 -4.19 9.30 2.64
C MET A 188 -5.57 9.60 2.05
N PHE A 189 -5.58 10.23 0.88
CA PHE A 189 -6.73 10.35 -0.01
C PHE A 189 -6.45 9.61 -1.31
N ALA A 190 -7.48 9.01 -1.89
CA ALA A 190 -7.40 8.23 -3.12
C ALA A 190 -8.22 8.86 -4.25
N ALA A 191 -7.69 8.80 -5.47
CA ALA A 191 -8.37 9.23 -6.69
C ALA A 191 -9.22 8.10 -7.30
N ASN A 192 -10.05 8.46 -8.29
CA ASN A 192 -10.94 7.55 -9.02
C ASN A 192 -10.31 6.96 -10.30
N ASP A 193 -8.99 7.02 -10.44
CA ASP A 193 -8.23 6.62 -11.63
C ASP A 193 -7.51 5.26 -11.47
N LEU A 194 -8.05 4.36 -10.65
CA LEU A 194 -7.46 3.03 -10.45
C LEU A 194 -7.39 2.25 -11.77
N LEU A 195 -6.18 1.84 -12.14
CA LEU A 195 -5.91 1.00 -13.31
C LEU A 195 -5.18 -0.28 -12.94
N PHE A 196 -5.65 -1.41 -13.47
CA PHE A 196 -5.04 -2.71 -13.24
C PHE A 196 -3.97 -3.02 -14.28
N ARG A 197 -2.73 -2.57 -14.03
CA ARG A 197 -1.57 -2.77 -14.92
C ARG A 197 -0.47 -3.66 -14.31
N ARG A 198 -0.53 -3.93 -13.02
CA ARG A 198 0.45 -4.71 -12.24
C ARG A 198 -0.27 -5.70 -11.32
N SER A 199 0.49 -6.48 -10.55
CA SER A 199 -0.08 -7.27 -9.44
C SER A 199 -0.44 -6.40 -8.24
N ILE A 200 0.24 -5.27 -8.04
CA ILE A 200 -0.09 -4.28 -7.01
C ILE A 200 -0.50 -2.98 -7.71
N ASN A 201 -1.72 -2.52 -7.47
CA ASN A 201 -2.30 -1.36 -8.14
C ASN A 201 -2.86 -0.37 -7.13
N ALA A 202 -2.66 0.92 -7.37
CA ALA A 202 -3.29 1.97 -6.60
C ALA A 202 -3.70 3.08 -7.58
N PRO A 203 -4.74 3.86 -7.27
CA PRO A 203 -5.01 5.11 -7.97
C PRO A 203 -3.93 6.14 -7.62
N THR A 204 -4.06 7.35 -8.17
CA THR A 204 -3.35 8.51 -7.67
C THR A 204 -3.67 8.69 -6.18
N LEU A 205 -2.63 8.87 -5.36
CA LEU A 205 -2.76 9.04 -3.91
C LEU A 205 -2.23 10.39 -3.48
N ARG A 206 -2.95 11.09 -2.60
CA ARG A 206 -2.45 12.28 -1.91
C ARG A 206 -2.24 11.98 -0.44
N ILE A 207 -1.13 12.43 0.12
CA ILE A 207 -0.83 12.33 1.55
C ILE A 207 -0.40 13.72 2.03
N ALA A 208 -1.11 14.23 3.03
CA ALA A 208 -0.77 15.47 3.70
C ALA A 208 0.34 15.27 4.74
N ASP A 209 0.97 16.37 5.16
CA ASP A 209 1.89 16.41 6.31
C ASP A 209 3.14 15.51 6.21
N LEU A 210 3.66 15.30 4.99
CA LEU A 210 4.96 14.67 4.82
C LEU A 210 6.12 15.65 4.95
N MET A 211 7.24 15.17 5.48
CA MET A 211 8.51 15.87 5.46
C MET A 211 9.13 15.70 4.08
N VAL A 212 9.41 16.81 3.41
CA VAL A 212 10.13 16.80 2.14
C VAL A 212 11.35 17.70 2.28
N ALA A 213 12.52 17.13 2.02
CA ALA A 213 13.80 17.82 2.07
C ALA A 213 14.49 17.70 0.71
N GLY A 214 15.11 18.78 0.24
CA GLY A 214 15.79 18.85 -1.06
C GLY A 214 16.01 20.30 -1.45
N GLU A 215 16.95 20.53 -2.38
CA GLU A 215 17.27 21.84 -2.95
C GLU A 215 16.73 21.96 -4.37
#